data_AF-A0A6C1QJ73-F1
#
_entry.id   AF-A0A6C1QJ73-F1
#
_cell.length_a   1.000
_cell.length_b   1.000
_cell.length_c   1.000
_cell.angle_alpha   90.00
_cell.angle_beta   90.00
_cell.angle_gamma   90.00
#
_symmetry.space_group_name_H-M   'P 1'
#
loop_
_entity.id
_entity.type
_entity.pdbx_description
1 polymer ?
#
loop_
_entity_poly.entity_id
_entity_poly.type
_entity_poly.pdbx_seq_one_letter_code
_entity_poly.pdbx_strand_id
1 'polypeptide(L)'
;MSFSNGNRFNGKQLNVYYIDPLAPFFNRIIERRKLDLPKITFGFIEYLSAFVPNRASLIIVQNALDHSKSPLKGILECIESLEIEGVLYLRHFRNEAETEKYIGFHQYNISIENNDIIIWNKETKTNINYFLRDFAEIKTSTCGNEVIAVITKKQELTNGLIDCKKDIANLSYEYMGIIQKLNRVSFTFSYQWNYFKFRIIQLFMQQFSWKIRQNIKNIIKRISFTTKPRNKK
;
A
#
# COMPACT_ATOMS: atom_id res chain seq x y z
N MET A 1 -1.98 12.59 -3.32
CA MET A 1 -3.15 11.83 -3.79
C MET A 1 -2.70 11.13 -5.06
N SER A 2 -2.69 9.80 -5.07
CA SER A 2 -2.10 8.97 -6.14
C SER A 2 -3.20 8.20 -6.88
N PHE A 3 -4.26 8.88 -7.31
CA PHE A 3 -5.26 8.29 -8.19
C PHE A 3 -5.22 9.07 -9.50
N SER A 4 -4.74 8.42 -10.56
CA SER A 4 -4.95 8.90 -11.91
C SER A 4 -6.37 8.52 -12.31
N ASN A 5 -7.22 9.54 -12.45
CA ASN A 5 -8.61 9.33 -12.83
C ASN A 5 -8.67 9.34 -14.36
N GLY A 6 -8.90 8.16 -14.94
CA GLY A 6 -9.06 7.98 -16.37
C GLY A 6 -9.66 6.60 -16.64
N ASN A 7 -10.86 6.58 -17.21
CA ASN A 7 -11.59 5.36 -17.56
C ASN A 7 -11.88 5.31 -19.06
N ARG A 8 -11.11 6.04 -19.87
CA ARG A 8 -11.24 6.05 -21.32
C ARG A 8 -9.89 5.85 -21.98
N PHE A 9 -9.85 4.96 -22.97
CA PHE A 9 -8.68 4.71 -23.80
C PHE A 9 -9.11 4.67 -25.26
N ASN A 10 -8.51 5.53 -26.11
CA ASN A 10 -8.90 5.72 -27.51
C ASN A 10 -10.42 5.90 -27.71
N GLY A 11 -11.05 6.69 -26.84
CA GLY A 11 -12.50 6.95 -26.89
C GLY A 11 -13.39 5.81 -26.36
N LYS A 12 -12.84 4.63 -26.07
CA LYS A 12 -13.58 3.51 -25.47
C LYS A 12 -13.61 3.63 -23.95
N GLN A 13 -14.78 3.35 -23.38
CA GLN A 13 -14.97 3.26 -21.94
C GLN A 13 -14.32 1.98 -21.40
N LEU A 14 -13.45 2.11 -20.40
CA LEU A 14 -12.84 1.02 -19.68
C LEU A 14 -13.68 0.66 -18.46
N ASN A 15 -13.72 -0.63 -18.12
CA ASN A 15 -14.25 -1.10 -16.85
C ASN A 15 -13.15 -1.03 -15.79
N VAL A 16 -13.19 0.01 -14.95
CA VAL A 16 -12.13 0.30 -13.96
C VAL A 16 -12.68 0.10 -12.56
N TYR A 17 -12.01 -0.77 -11.79
CA TYR A 17 -12.29 -0.97 -10.37
C TYR A 17 -11.20 -0.30 -9.53
N TYR A 18 -11.62 0.61 -8.65
CA TYR A 18 -10.73 1.24 -7.68
C TYR A 18 -10.84 0.50 -6.36
N ILE A 19 -9.73 0.00 -5.82
CA ILE A 19 -9.70 -0.79 -4.59
C ILE A 19 -8.69 -0.16 -3.63
N ASP A 20 -9.12 0.12 -2.39
CA ASP A 20 -8.28 0.73 -1.37
C ASP A 20 -8.75 0.35 0.06
N PRO A 21 -7.85 0.05 1.02
CA PRO A 21 -8.25 -0.26 2.40
C PRO A 21 -8.90 0.94 3.12
N LEU A 22 -8.70 2.17 2.65
CA LEU A 22 -9.31 3.40 3.15
C LEU A 22 -10.52 3.85 2.32
N ALA A 23 -11.05 3.01 1.43
CA ALA A 23 -12.20 3.32 0.59
C ALA A 23 -13.40 3.93 1.36
N PRO A 24 -13.80 3.46 2.56
CA PRO A 24 -14.89 4.08 3.31
C PRO A 24 -14.63 5.56 3.65
N PHE A 25 -13.36 5.93 3.91
CA PHE A 25 -12.98 7.31 4.19
C PHE A 25 -13.01 8.18 2.93
N PHE A 26 -12.45 7.68 1.82
CA PHE A 26 -12.44 8.40 0.56
C PHE A 26 -13.84 8.59 -0.02
N ASN A 27 -14.67 7.54 0.00
CA ASN A 27 -16.07 7.63 -0.45
C ASN A 27 -16.84 8.68 0.35
N ARG A 28 -16.63 8.76 1.67
CA ARG A 28 -17.24 9.81 2.50
C ARG A 28 -16.82 11.22 2.08
N ILE A 29 -15.58 11.40 1.61
CA ILE A 29 -15.11 12.68 1.08
C ILE A 29 -15.79 12.99 -0.26
N ILE A 30 -15.81 12.00 -1.18
CA ILE A 30 -16.45 12.12 -2.50
C ILE A 30 -17.91 12.54 -2.34
N GLU A 31 -18.67 11.85 -1.48
CA GLU A 31 -20.08 12.15 -1.19
C GLU A 31 -20.26 13.55 -0.59
N ARG A 32 -19.50 13.89 0.47
CA ARG A 32 -19.62 15.19 1.15
C ARG A 32 -19.27 16.38 0.25
N ARG A 33 -18.34 16.18 -0.68
CA ARG A 33 -17.88 17.21 -1.61
C ARG A 33 -18.61 17.16 -2.95
N LYS A 34 -19.53 16.21 -3.16
CA LYS A 34 -20.25 15.97 -4.41
C LYS A 34 -19.31 15.91 -5.62
N LEU A 35 -18.18 15.23 -5.46
CA LEU A 35 -17.21 15.07 -6.54
C LEU A 35 -17.74 14.04 -7.55
N ASP A 36 -17.60 14.34 -8.83
CA ASP A 36 -17.85 13.38 -9.91
C ASP A 36 -16.64 12.44 -10.04
N LEU A 37 -16.55 11.51 -9.09
CA LEU A 37 -15.50 10.50 -9.02
C LEU A 37 -16.13 9.12 -8.82
N PRO A 38 -15.52 8.06 -9.39
CA PRO A 38 -16.01 6.71 -9.21
C PRO A 38 -15.92 6.28 -7.74
N LYS A 39 -16.86 5.44 -7.32
CA LYS A 39 -16.86 4.83 -5.99
C LYS A 39 -15.66 3.89 -5.86
N ILE A 40 -14.99 3.96 -4.73
CA ILE A 40 -13.86 3.10 -4.40
C ILE A 40 -14.37 1.90 -3.60
N THR A 41 -13.94 0.70 -3.96
CA THR A 41 -14.23 -0.54 -3.25
C THR A 41 -13.23 -0.73 -2.13
N PHE A 42 -13.70 -1.16 -0.96
CA PHE A 42 -12.80 -1.54 0.12
C PHE A 42 -12.08 -2.85 -0.24
N GLY A 43 -10.77 -2.90 -0.05
CA GLY A 43 -10.01 -4.14 -0.17
C GLY A 43 -8.55 -3.97 0.21
N PHE A 44 -7.96 -5.05 0.72
CA PHE A 44 -6.52 -5.14 0.97
C PHE A 44 -5.85 -5.87 -0.19
N ILE A 45 -4.64 -5.44 -0.56
CA ILE A 45 -3.90 -6.06 -1.66
C ILE A 45 -3.53 -7.52 -1.37
N GLU A 46 -3.29 -7.86 -0.09
CA GLU A 46 -3.00 -9.22 0.35
C GLU A 46 -4.19 -10.17 0.31
N TYR A 47 -5.37 -9.70 -0.08
CA TYR A 47 -6.58 -10.51 -0.27
C TYR A 47 -7.34 -10.06 -1.53
N LEU A 48 -6.62 -9.51 -2.52
CA LEU A 48 -7.21 -8.81 -3.65
C LEU A 48 -8.18 -9.69 -4.44
N SER A 49 -7.89 -10.98 -4.60
CA SER A 49 -8.73 -11.92 -5.34
C SER A 49 -10.14 -12.06 -4.76
N ALA A 50 -10.35 -11.75 -3.47
CA ALA A 50 -11.66 -11.74 -2.84
C ALA A 50 -12.50 -10.48 -3.15
N PHE A 51 -11.85 -9.38 -3.57
CA PHE A 51 -12.48 -8.10 -3.86
C PHE A 51 -12.65 -7.84 -5.36
N VAL A 52 -11.93 -8.59 -6.19
CA VAL A 52 -11.95 -8.49 -7.65
C VAL A 52 -12.92 -9.55 -8.18
N PRO A 53 -14.11 -9.16 -8.67
CA PRO A 53 -15.18 -10.12 -9.01
C PRO A 53 -14.87 -10.96 -10.26
N ASN A 54 -14.09 -10.41 -11.19
CA ASN A 54 -13.71 -11.05 -12.44
C ASN A 54 -12.20 -10.89 -12.64
N ARG A 55 -11.58 -11.83 -13.37
CA ARG A 55 -10.17 -11.68 -13.75
C ARG A 55 -9.97 -10.38 -14.54
N ALA A 56 -8.86 -9.69 -14.26
CA ALA A 56 -8.51 -8.43 -14.87
C ALA A 56 -7.45 -8.61 -15.96
N SER A 57 -7.52 -7.80 -17.02
CA SER A 57 -6.47 -7.73 -18.04
C SER A 57 -5.29 -6.84 -17.61
N LEU A 58 -5.52 -5.89 -16.70
CA LEU A 58 -4.53 -4.96 -16.19
C LEU A 58 -4.81 -4.62 -14.72
N ILE A 59 -3.80 -4.79 -13.88
CA ILE A 59 -3.79 -4.31 -12.50
C ILE A 59 -2.65 -3.31 -12.35
N ILE A 60 -2.93 -2.16 -11.75
CA ILE A 60 -1.95 -1.10 -11.52
C ILE A 60 -1.82 -0.90 -10.01
N VAL A 61 -0.60 -1.06 -9.50
CA VAL A 61 -0.28 -0.78 -8.11
C VAL A 61 0.75 0.35 -8.07
N GLN A 62 0.35 1.49 -7.51
CA GLN A 62 1.20 2.67 -7.38
C GLN A 62 1.46 2.95 -5.90
N ASN A 63 2.72 2.77 -5.49
CA ASN A 63 3.21 3.10 -4.15
C ASN A 63 2.33 2.59 -3.00
N ALA A 64 1.88 1.33 -3.10
CA ALA A 64 1.02 0.71 -2.10
C ALA A 64 1.60 -0.58 -1.47
N LEU A 65 2.58 -1.22 -2.12
CA LEU A 65 3.17 -2.47 -1.62
C LEU A 65 4.04 -2.25 -0.38
N ASP A 66 4.72 -1.11 -0.28
CA ASP A 66 5.53 -0.72 0.86
C ASP A 66 4.69 -0.45 2.13
N HIS A 67 3.39 -0.23 1.95
CA HIS A 67 2.37 -0.08 3.00
C HIS A 67 1.67 -1.40 3.37
N SER A 68 1.93 -2.49 2.65
CA SER A 68 1.34 -3.80 2.91
C SER A 68 2.09 -4.54 4.02
N LYS A 69 1.40 -5.48 4.67
CA LYS A 69 2.00 -6.41 5.64
C LYS A 69 2.86 -7.46 4.94
N SER A 70 2.42 -7.93 3.78
CA SER A 70 3.14 -8.91 2.97
C SER A 70 3.12 -8.53 1.47
N PRO A 71 4.16 -7.82 0.98
CA PRO A 71 4.23 -7.40 -0.41
C PRO A 71 4.22 -8.57 -1.40
N LEU A 72 4.92 -9.66 -1.09
CA LEU A 72 4.93 -10.86 -1.92
C LEU A 72 3.53 -11.45 -2.05
N LYS A 73 2.79 -11.57 -0.93
CA LYS A 73 1.41 -12.05 -0.98
C LYS A 73 0.53 -11.12 -1.81
N GLY A 74 0.66 -9.80 -1.64
CA GLY A 74 -0.06 -8.83 -2.47
C GLY A 74 0.21 -9.00 -3.97
N ILE A 75 1.46 -9.30 -4.35
CA ILE A 75 1.81 -9.60 -5.76
C ILE A 75 1.16 -10.90 -6.23
N LEU A 76 1.18 -11.97 -5.42
CA LEU A 76 0.54 -13.25 -5.77
C LEU A 76 -0.98 -13.09 -5.96
N GLU A 77 -1.65 -12.35 -5.06
CA GLU A 77 -3.07 -12.03 -5.15
C GLU A 77 -3.42 -11.21 -6.40
N CYS A 78 -2.54 -10.28 -6.78
CA CYS A 78 -2.66 -9.59 -8.07
C CYS A 78 -2.55 -10.56 -9.25
N ILE A 79 -1.56 -11.45 -9.27
CA ILE A 79 -1.39 -12.40 -10.39
C ILE A 79 -2.56 -13.41 -10.43
N GLU A 80 -3.07 -13.84 -9.27
CA GLU A 80 -4.28 -14.65 -9.20
C GLU A 80 -5.49 -13.89 -9.75
N SER A 81 -5.57 -12.59 -9.53
CA SER A 81 -6.67 -11.76 -10.06
C SER A 81 -6.51 -11.44 -11.56
N LEU A 82 -5.40 -11.81 -12.21
CA LEU A 82 -5.19 -11.57 -13.64
C LEU A 82 -5.64 -12.73 -14.52
N GLU A 83 -6.13 -12.38 -15.72
CA GLU A 83 -6.23 -13.29 -16.86
C GLU A 83 -4.83 -13.75 -17.30
N ILE A 84 -4.74 -14.88 -18.01
CA ILE A 84 -3.50 -15.25 -18.70
C ILE A 84 -3.18 -14.19 -19.75
N GLU A 85 -1.90 -13.82 -19.88
CA GLU A 85 -1.39 -12.64 -20.60
C GLU A 85 -1.81 -11.27 -20.02
N GLY A 86 -2.56 -11.27 -18.91
CA GLY A 86 -2.84 -10.06 -18.13
C GLY A 86 -1.57 -9.48 -17.52
N VAL A 87 -1.59 -8.17 -17.27
CA VAL A 87 -0.42 -7.40 -16.83
C VAL A 87 -0.63 -6.81 -15.44
N LEU A 88 0.34 -7.04 -14.56
CA LEU A 88 0.51 -6.31 -13.31
C LEU A 88 1.59 -5.24 -13.51
N TYR A 89 1.19 -3.98 -13.39
CA TYR A 89 2.08 -2.83 -13.43
C TYR A 89 2.35 -2.34 -12.01
N LEU A 90 3.60 -2.43 -11.58
CA LEU A 90 4.08 -1.94 -10.30
C LEU A 90 4.91 -0.68 -10.51
N ARG A 91 4.65 0.37 -9.72
CA ARG A 91 5.46 1.58 -9.68
C ARG A 91 5.61 2.07 -8.24
N HIS A 92 6.84 2.14 -7.76
CA HIS A 92 7.15 2.45 -6.36
C HIS A 92 8.37 3.34 -6.25
N PHE A 93 8.45 4.15 -5.19
CA PHE A 93 9.68 4.83 -4.85
C PHE A 93 10.73 3.83 -4.37
N ARG A 94 11.96 3.98 -4.87
CA ARG A 94 13.06 3.13 -4.48
C ARG A 94 13.43 3.39 -3.02
N ASN A 95 13.55 2.32 -2.25
CA ASN A 95 14.02 2.34 -0.86
C ASN A 95 13.28 3.36 0.05
N GLU A 96 11.95 3.42 -0.06
CA GLU A 96 11.12 4.37 0.71
C GLU A 96 11.20 4.12 2.21
N ALA A 97 11.21 2.86 2.67
CA ALA A 97 11.34 2.53 4.08
C ALA A 97 12.67 3.01 4.70
N GLU A 98 13.79 2.97 3.97
CA GLU A 98 15.04 3.62 4.42
C GLU A 98 14.89 5.13 4.57
N THR A 99 14.28 5.78 3.58
CA THR A 99 14.06 7.23 3.54
C THR A 99 13.17 7.70 4.69
N GLU A 100 12.10 6.95 4.97
CA GLU A 100 11.15 7.19 6.05
C GLU A 100 11.55 6.52 7.38
N LYS A 101 12.74 5.89 7.42
CA LYS A 101 13.34 5.26 8.62
C LYS A 101 12.45 4.19 9.26
N TYR A 102 11.67 3.47 8.44
CA TYR A 102 10.77 2.40 8.85
C TYR A 102 9.69 2.86 9.84
N ILE A 103 9.25 4.11 9.71
CA ILE A 103 8.21 4.69 10.58
C ILE A 103 6.83 4.48 9.93
N GLY A 104 5.85 4.10 10.74
CA GLY A 104 4.47 3.92 10.28
C GLY A 104 4.33 2.71 9.36
N PHE A 105 3.65 2.89 8.24
CA PHE A 105 3.37 1.79 7.31
C PHE A 105 4.51 1.46 6.35
N HIS A 106 5.51 2.34 6.18
CA HIS A 106 6.63 2.11 5.28
C HIS A 106 7.62 1.10 5.86
N GLN A 107 7.32 -0.19 5.73
CA GLN A 107 8.10 -1.27 6.33
C GLN A 107 9.00 -2.00 5.32
N TYR A 108 8.75 -1.82 4.03
CA TYR A 108 9.50 -2.47 2.96
C TYR A 108 10.12 -1.48 1.98
N ASN A 109 11.31 -1.81 1.52
CA ASN A 109 12.00 -1.19 0.41
C ASN A 109 11.76 -2.01 -0.86
N ILE A 110 11.63 -1.32 -1.97
CA ILE A 110 11.55 -1.92 -3.30
C ILE A 110 12.71 -1.37 -4.12
N SER A 111 13.46 -2.25 -4.78
CA SER A 111 14.62 -1.90 -5.59
C SER A 111 14.77 -2.83 -6.78
N ILE A 112 15.61 -2.45 -7.74
CA ILE A 112 16.06 -3.34 -8.82
C ILE A 112 17.53 -3.68 -8.59
N GLU A 113 17.87 -4.97 -8.66
CA GLU A 113 19.24 -5.49 -8.66
C GLU A 113 19.35 -6.50 -9.81
N ASN A 114 20.32 -6.32 -10.72
CA ASN A 114 20.52 -7.20 -11.89
C ASN A 114 19.26 -7.44 -12.74
N ASN A 115 18.43 -6.41 -12.94
CA ASN A 115 17.12 -6.46 -13.61
C ASN A 115 16.04 -7.31 -12.89
N ASP A 116 16.29 -7.72 -11.65
CA ASP A 116 15.29 -8.37 -10.82
C ASP A 116 14.68 -7.37 -9.84
N ILE A 117 13.37 -7.50 -9.58
CA ILE A 117 12.71 -6.74 -8.53
C ILE A 117 12.98 -7.39 -7.18
N ILE A 118 13.56 -6.60 -6.28
CA ILE A 118 13.92 -6.99 -4.93
C ILE A 118 13.02 -6.24 -3.96
N ILE A 119 12.39 -7.00 -3.05
CA ILE A 119 11.66 -6.45 -1.91
C ILE A 119 12.40 -6.83 -0.65
N TRP A 120 12.68 -5.85 0.20
CA TRP A 120 13.50 -6.09 1.38
C TRP A 120 13.13 -5.17 2.54
N ASN A 121 13.46 -5.58 3.75
CA ASN A 121 13.37 -4.80 4.97
C ASN A 121 14.57 -5.13 5.88
N LYS A 122 14.50 -4.78 7.17
CA LYS A 122 15.61 -5.05 8.11
C LYS A 122 15.85 -6.53 8.39
N GLU A 123 14.87 -7.39 8.12
CA GLU A 123 14.90 -8.81 8.50
C GLU A 123 15.03 -9.71 7.28
N THR A 124 14.50 -9.30 6.14
CA THR A 124 14.30 -10.14 4.96
C THR A 124 14.70 -9.40 3.68
N LYS A 125 15.22 -10.14 2.71
CA LYS A 125 15.50 -9.68 1.36
C LYS A 125 15.08 -10.76 0.38
N THR A 126 14.14 -10.43 -0.51
CA THR A 126 13.46 -11.39 -1.36
C THR A 126 13.59 -10.94 -2.81
N ASN A 127 14.13 -11.82 -3.65
CA ASN A 127 14.11 -11.66 -5.11
C ASN A 127 12.79 -12.20 -5.64
N ILE A 128 11.93 -11.31 -6.15
CA ILE A 128 10.58 -11.65 -6.59
C ILE A 128 10.61 -12.42 -7.92
N ASN A 129 11.57 -12.15 -8.80
CA ASN A 129 11.72 -12.87 -10.07
C ASN A 129 11.86 -14.38 -9.84
N TYR A 130 12.60 -14.78 -8.79
CA TYR A 130 12.74 -16.19 -8.43
C TYR A 130 11.41 -16.88 -8.09
N PHE A 131 10.52 -16.20 -7.35
CA PHE A 131 9.23 -16.78 -6.94
C PHE A 131 8.21 -16.86 -8.07
N LEU A 132 8.31 -15.96 -9.05
CA LEU A 132 7.32 -15.84 -10.12
C LEU A 132 7.74 -16.48 -11.43
N ARG A 133 8.99 -16.94 -11.56
CA ARG A 133 9.58 -17.43 -12.82
C ARG A 133 8.74 -18.51 -13.54
N ASP A 134 8.01 -19.32 -12.77
CA ASP A 134 7.21 -20.42 -13.32
C ASP A 134 5.84 -19.93 -13.84
N PHE A 135 5.38 -18.75 -13.40
CA PHE A 135 4.02 -18.26 -13.65
C PHE A 135 3.96 -16.94 -14.43
N ALA A 136 5.06 -16.19 -14.48
CA ALA A 136 5.06 -14.85 -15.05
C ALA A 136 6.41 -14.43 -15.64
N GLU A 137 6.34 -13.57 -16.66
CA GLU A 137 7.49 -12.85 -17.22
C GLU A 137 7.58 -11.47 -16.58
N ILE A 138 8.77 -11.06 -16.15
CA ILE A 138 8.99 -9.77 -15.48
C ILE A 138 9.94 -8.90 -16.31
N LYS A 139 9.52 -7.66 -16.57
CA LYS A 139 10.37 -6.61 -17.14
C LYS A 139 10.48 -5.47 -16.16
N THR A 140 11.72 -5.10 -15.81
CA THR A 140 11.98 -4.00 -14.89
C THR A 140 12.56 -2.79 -15.61
N SER A 141 12.23 -1.61 -15.13
CA SER A 141 12.87 -0.36 -15.56
C SER A 141 12.89 0.64 -14.41
N THR A 142 13.65 1.72 -14.58
CA THR A 142 13.70 2.82 -13.62
C THR A 142 13.25 4.12 -14.28
N CYS A 143 12.56 4.96 -13.52
CA CYS A 143 12.21 6.32 -13.93
C CYS A 143 12.55 7.28 -12.79
N GLY A 144 13.68 7.99 -12.91
CA GLY A 144 14.20 8.79 -11.80
C GLY A 144 14.49 7.92 -10.56
N ASN A 145 13.83 8.21 -9.45
CA ASN A 145 13.94 7.43 -8.21
C ASN A 145 12.88 6.31 -8.08
N GLU A 146 12.08 6.08 -9.11
CA GLU A 146 11.05 5.06 -9.09
C GLU A 146 11.52 3.77 -9.75
N VAL A 147 11.07 2.67 -9.17
CA VAL A 147 11.20 1.32 -9.70
C VAL A 147 9.88 0.96 -10.37
N ILE A 148 9.97 0.51 -11.61
CA ILE A 148 8.85 0.02 -12.39
C ILE A 148 9.07 -1.46 -12.67
N ALA A 149 8.06 -2.27 -12.42
CA ALA A 149 8.03 -3.67 -12.86
C ALA A 149 6.73 -3.95 -13.61
N VAL A 150 6.87 -4.54 -14.80
CA VAL A 150 5.77 -5.00 -15.64
C VAL A 150 5.81 -6.52 -15.61
N ILE A 151 4.82 -7.11 -14.94
CA ILE A 151 4.73 -8.55 -14.72
C ILE A 151 3.59 -9.07 -15.59
N THR A 152 3.90 -9.94 -16.55
CA THR A 152 2.90 -10.55 -17.45
C THR A 152 2.63 -11.97 -17.00
N LYS A 153 1.38 -12.29 -16.68
CA LYS A 153 0.99 -13.64 -16.28
C LYS A 153 1.06 -14.59 -17.47
N LYS A 154 1.73 -15.73 -17.32
CA LYS A 154 1.90 -16.77 -18.35
C LYS A 154 1.18 -18.06 -18.00
N GLN A 155 1.06 -18.37 -16.71
CA GLN A 155 0.40 -19.58 -16.22
C GLN A 155 -0.43 -19.26 -14.97
N GLU A 156 -1.40 -20.13 -14.67
CA GLU A 156 -2.10 -20.07 -13.40
C GLU A 156 -1.16 -20.39 -12.24
N LEU A 157 -1.41 -19.77 -11.09
CA LEU A 157 -0.66 -20.11 -9.88
C LEU A 157 -0.96 -21.56 -9.49
N THR A 158 0.04 -22.28 -9.01
CA THR A 158 -0.19 -23.62 -8.47
C THR A 158 -1.11 -23.55 -7.25
N ASN A 159 -2.03 -24.52 -7.18
CA ASN A 159 -2.92 -24.68 -6.03
C ASN A 159 -2.11 -24.71 -4.72
N GLY A 160 -2.47 -23.84 -3.77
CA GLY A 160 -1.87 -23.76 -2.45
C GLY A 160 -0.93 -22.57 -2.20
N LEU A 161 -0.58 -21.77 -3.22
CA LEU A 161 0.15 -20.51 -3.02
C LEU A 161 -0.72 -19.44 -2.34
N ILE A 162 -2.03 -19.49 -2.61
CA ILE A 162 -3.06 -18.74 -1.88
C ILE A 162 -3.90 -19.77 -1.12
N ASP A 163 -4.03 -19.57 0.19
CA ASP A 163 -4.78 -20.45 1.08
C ASP A 163 -5.88 -19.67 1.77
N CYS A 164 -7.09 -19.75 1.21
CA CYS A 164 -8.27 -19.06 1.73
C CYS A 164 -8.56 -19.40 3.19
N LYS A 165 -8.33 -20.65 3.63
CA LYS A 165 -8.60 -21.05 5.02
C LYS A 165 -7.62 -20.39 5.97
N LYS A 166 -6.33 -20.40 5.62
CA LYS A 166 -5.29 -19.72 6.38
C LYS A 166 -5.50 -18.21 6.39
N ASP A 167 -5.96 -17.64 5.29
CA ASP A 167 -6.24 -16.22 5.17
C ASP A 167 -7.40 -15.77 6.04
N ILE A 168 -8.49 -16.52 6.06
CA ILE A 168 -9.62 -16.28 6.98
C ILE A 168 -9.14 -16.34 8.44
N ALA A 169 -8.31 -17.33 8.78
CA ALA A 169 -7.75 -17.44 10.13
C ALA A 169 -6.88 -16.22 10.48
N ASN A 170 -5.97 -15.82 9.58
CA ASN A 170 -5.09 -14.65 9.77
C ASN A 170 -5.89 -13.36 9.96
N LEU A 171 -6.86 -13.09 9.08
CA LEU A 171 -7.78 -11.95 9.19
C LEU A 171 -8.51 -11.98 10.54
N SER A 172 -9.04 -13.14 10.94
CA SER A 172 -9.76 -13.29 12.20
C SER A 172 -8.88 -12.95 13.42
N TYR A 173 -7.63 -13.41 13.43
CA TYR A 173 -6.67 -13.08 14.49
C TYR A 173 -6.35 -11.58 14.52
N GLU A 174 -6.19 -10.94 13.35
CA GLU A 174 -5.95 -9.51 13.26
C GLU A 174 -7.15 -8.69 13.78
N TYR A 175 -8.37 -9.06 13.38
CA TYR A 175 -9.60 -8.43 13.88
C TYR A 175 -9.74 -8.60 15.39
N MET A 176 -9.49 -9.80 15.92
CA MET A 176 -9.50 -10.05 17.37
C MET A 176 -8.47 -9.19 18.10
N GLY A 177 -7.25 -9.06 17.55
CA GLY A 177 -6.22 -8.19 18.11
C GLY A 177 -6.64 -6.71 18.14
N ILE A 178 -7.31 -6.23 17.08
CA ILE A 178 -7.86 -4.87 17.02
C ILE A 178 -8.97 -4.69 18.05
N ILE A 179 -9.93 -5.61 18.11
CA ILE A 179 -11.05 -5.57 19.06
C ILE A 179 -10.54 -5.58 20.50
N GLN A 180 -9.58 -6.44 20.83
CA GLN A 180 -8.97 -6.48 22.17
C GLN A 180 -8.27 -5.16 22.52
N LYS A 181 -7.60 -4.51 21.56
CA LYS A 181 -6.98 -3.20 21.77
C LYS A 181 -8.03 -2.10 21.97
N LEU A 182 -9.08 -2.07 21.16
CA LEU A 182 -10.16 -1.09 21.27
C LEU A 182 -10.97 -1.26 22.56
N ASN A 183 -11.19 -2.49 23.02
CA ASN A 183 -11.89 -2.77 24.26
C ASN A 183 -11.09 -2.34 25.52
N ARG A 184 -9.81 -1.99 25.39
CA ARG A 184 -9.08 -1.35 26.48
C ARG A 184 -9.52 0.12 26.58
N VAL A 185 -10.22 0.45 27.66
CA VAL A 185 -10.70 1.81 27.96
C VAL A 185 -9.58 2.85 27.85
N SER A 186 -8.37 2.51 28.32
CA SER A 186 -7.19 3.38 28.22
C SER A 186 -6.74 3.65 26.78
N PHE A 187 -6.86 2.67 25.88
CA PHE A 187 -6.55 2.83 24.47
C PHE A 187 -7.59 3.71 23.78
N THR A 188 -8.88 3.46 24.02
CA THR A 188 -9.96 4.28 23.46
C THR A 188 -9.86 5.74 23.93
N PHE A 189 -9.60 5.97 25.22
CA PHE A 189 -9.41 7.32 25.75
C PHE A 189 -8.17 8.01 25.16
N SER A 190 -7.03 7.31 25.10
CA SER A 190 -5.80 7.81 24.49
C SER A 190 -5.99 8.13 22.99
N TYR A 191 -6.69 7.26 22.25
CA TYR A 191 -7.00 7.47 20.84
C TYR A 191 -7.87 8.71 20.63
N GLN A 192 -8.97 8.86 21.38
CA GLN A 192 -9.84 10.03 21.30
C GLN A 192 -9.11 11.32 21.66
N TRP A 193 -8.26 11.29 22.69
CA TRP A 193 -7.43 12.42 23.09
C TRP A 193 -6.41 12.81 22.01
N ASN A 194 -5.73 11.84 21.42
CA ASN A 194 -4.80 12.08 20.31
C ASN A 194 -5.53 12.61 19.08
N TYR A 195 -6.69 12.05 18.74
CA TYR A 195 -7.52 12.53 17.64
C TYR A 195 -7.94 14.00 17.84
N PHE A 196 -8.39 14.35 19.04
CA PHE A 196 -8.71 15.73 19.41
C PHE A 196 -7.50 16.65 19.26
N LYS A 197 -6.34 16.27 19.82
CA LYS A 197 -5.08 17.02 19.66
C LYS A 197 -4.71 17.22 18.19
N PHE A 198 -4.73 16.16 17.38
CA PHE A 198 -4.39 16.26 15.95
C PHE A 198 -5.36 17.16 15.20
N ARG A 199 -6.66 17.13 15.54
CA ARG A 199 -7.65 18.01 14.92
C ARG A 199 -7.39 19.48 15.25
N ILE A 200 -7.05 19.79 16.50
CA ILE A 200 -6.68 21.15 16.91
C ILE A 200 -5.39 21.59 16.20
N ILE A 201 -4.36 20.75 16.19
CA ILE A 201 -3.09 21.03 15.51
C ILE A 201 -3.33 21.25 14.01
N GLN A 202 -4.15 20.43 13.36
CA GLN A 202 -4.48 20.55 11.93
C GLN A 202 -5.20 21.87 11.63
N LEU A 203 -6.14 22.30 12.49
CA LEU A 203 -6.83 23.59 12.35
C LEU A 203 -5.85 24.76 12.46
N PHE A 204 -4.93 24.72 13.44
CA PHE A 204 -3.87 25.71 13.56
C PHE A 204 -2.90 25.67 12.35
N MET A 205 -2.49 24.49 11.91
CA MET A 205 -1.57 24.32 10.78
C MET A 205 -2.13 24.87 9.46
N GLN A 206 -3.45 24.81 9.26
CA GLN A 206 -4.12 25.35 8.08
C GLN A 206 -4.02 26.88 7.96
N GLN A 207 -3.81 27.59 9.07
CA GLN A 207 -3.67 29.05 9.10
C GLN A 207 -2.28 29.51 8.61
N PHE A 208 -1.30 28.61 8.55
CA PHE A 208 0.06 28.94 8.11
C PHE A 208 0.25 28.72 6.61
N SER A 209 1.14 29.50 5.98
CA SER A 209 1.54 29.31 4.59
C SER A 209 2.31 27.99 4.40
N TRP A 210 2.32 27.45 3.18
CA TRP A 210 2.96 26.15 2.89
C TRP A 210 4.44 26.12 3.32
N LYS A 211 5.18 27.21 3.09
CA LYS A 211 6.60 27.35 3.49
C LYS A 211 6.79 27.23 5.00
N ILE A 212 5.88 27.80 5.79
CA ILE A 212 5.91 27.72 7.26
C ILE A 212 5.57 26.31 7.74
N ARG A 213 4.58 25.65 7.12
CA ARG A 213 4.25 24.25 7.45
C ARG A 213 5.43 23.30 7.21
N GLN A 214 6.16 23.48 6.11
CA GLN A 214 7.35 22.67 5.83
C GLN A 214 8.48 22.93 6.83
N ASN A 215 8.70 24.19 7.24
CA ASN A 215 9.69 24.51 8.27
C ASN A 215 9.32 23.87 9.62
N ILE A 216 8.05 23.95 10.04
CA ILE A 216 7.56 23.29 11.26
C ILE A 216 7.74 21.78 11.17
N LYS A 217 7.39 21.15 10.04
CA LYS A 217 7.60 19.72 9.80
C LYS A 217 9.09 19.34 9.96
N ASN A 218 10.00 20.14 9.41
CA ASN A 218 11.45 19.91 9.53
C ASN A 218 11.96 20.05 10.97
N ILE A 219 11.43 21.02 11.73
CA ILE A 219 11.78 21.21 13.15
C ILE A 219 11.28 20.03 13.99
N ILE A 220 10.03 19.59 13.80
CA ILE A 220 9.47 18.42 14.50
C ILE A 220 10.28 17.16 14.18
N LYS A 221 10.65 16.96 12.90
CA LYS A 221 11.50 15.84 12.48
C LYS A 221 12.83 15.89 13.25
N ARG A 222 13.49 17.05 13.36
CA ARG A 222 14.73 17.24 14.13
C ARG A 222 14.58 16.96 15.63
N ILE A 223 13.50 17.41 16.27
CA ILE A 223 13.27 17.22 17.72
C ILE A 223 12.96 15.75 18.05
N SER A 224 12.22 15.04 17.18
CA SER A 224 11.97 13.61 17.36
C SER A 224 13.23 12.73 17.26
N PHE A 225 14.35 13.26 16.73
CA PHE A 225 15.64 12.57 16.67
C PHE A 225 16.49 12.73 17.94
N THR A 226 16.27 13.78 18.74
CA THR A 226 17.08 14.00 19.97
C THR A 226 16.57 13.22 21.18
N THR A 227 15.37 12.61 21.10
CA THR A 227 14.72 11.93 22.22
C THR A 227 14.81 10.40 22.21
N LYS A 228 15.53 9.77 21.26
CA LYS A 228 15.84 8.33 21.37
C LYS A 228 16.98 8.11 22.40
N PRO A 229 16.79 7.30 23.44
CA PRO A 229 17.86 7.00 24.39
C PRO A 229 18.99 6.27 23.65
N ARG A 230 20.22 6.74 23.86
CA ARG A 230 21.43 5.96 23.55
C ARG A 230 21.39 4.71 24.42
N ASN A 231 21.04 3.56 23.84
CA ASN A 231 21.29 2.28 24.49
C ASN A 231 22.80 2.20 24.78
N LYS A 232 23.14 2.16 26.07
CA LYS A 232 24.50 1.88 26.54
C LYS A 232 24.85 0.44 26.16
N LYS A 233 26.10 0.28 25.73
CA LYS A 233 26.76 -0.96 25.34
C LYS A 233 26.63 -2.05 26.39
#